data_AF-A0AAD7THZ0-F1
#
_entry.id   AF-A0AAD7THZ0-F1
#
_cell.length_a   1.000
_cell.length_b   1.000
_cell.length_c   1.000
_cell.angle_alpha   90.00
_cell.angle_beta   90.00
_cell.angle_gamma   90.00
#
_symmetry.space_group_name_H-M   'P 1'
#
loop_
_entity.id
_entity.type
_entity.pdbx_description
1 polymer ?
#
loop_
_entity_poly.entity_id
_entity_poly.type
_entity_poly.pdbx_seq_one_letter_code
_entity_poly.pdbx_strand_id
1 'polypeptide(L)'
;MWTLDDLNTTSGDPSTTPDDSQPPSDEPASTSGDPPSPSNESAAVVDKPTSTLDAPAASTPDDLNTTSGDPSATPDNSSPPSDSSVAALNGSIVALDKPVSTPSEPAPMLDEQTTHATKRAALLLDDSDWPAWVREAFDYMEAKGYSGDFTQAIEYWTVIERLYGWKTSTKGLGAAHRPNEIGHWLRVLRRNIGRSPPIASESAYCEAWWRWWSALQPSWRITEEGGRPVRTGSGDWDQLQIPGKNGLLIVLLSLVWWREVATDNTLTDWFAAAADVSWAAEALARNLLGQERDDEPDTDMHLGGLEGPPRKRRRHT
;
A
#
# COMPACT_ATOMS: atom_id res chain seq x y z
N MET A 1 -0.45 34.45 57.74
CA MET A 1 -0.35 35.77 58.40
C MET A 1 -1.36 36.66 57.68
N TRP A 2 -2.35 37.10 58.44
CA TRP A 2 -3.57 37.85 58.10
C TRP A 2 -3.27 39.22 57.48
N THR A 3 -4.16 40.01 56.85
CA THR A 3 -5.53 39.94 56.29
C THR A 3 -5.74 41.30 55.58
N LEU A 4 -6.67 41.39 54.63
CA LEU A 4 -7.58 42.54 54.57
C LEU A 4 -8.94 42.06 54.05
N ASP A 5 -9.77 41.70 55.03
CA ASP A 5 -11.23 41.66 55.02
C ASP A 5 -11.79 43.09 54.76
N ASP A 6 -13.04 43.38 54.38
CA ASP A 6 -14.27 42.61 54.21
C ASP A 6 -15.39 43.51 53.62
N LEU A 7 -16.53 42.87 53.34
CA LEU A 7 -17.93 43.38 53.21
C LEU A 7 -18.43 43.75 51.79
N ASN A 8 -19.59 43.29 51.28
CA ASN A 8 -20.67 42.40 51.75
C ASN A 8 -21.66 42.21 50.56
N THR A 9 -21.89 40.99 50.04
CA THR A 9 -23.02 40.03 50.30
C THR A 9 -24.42 40.45 49.84
N THR A 10 -25.07 39.55 49.07
CA THR A 10 -26.43 38.97 49.23
C THR A 10 -27.13 38.81 47.87
N SER A 11 -27.14 37.63 47.23
CA SER A 11 -27.98 36.42 47.42
C SER A 11 -29.36 36.50 46.76
N GLY A 12 -29.74 35.44 46.04
CA GLY A 12 -31.13 35.15 45.71
C GLY A 12 -31.32 34.19 44.52
N ASP A 13 -31.25 32.89 44.78
CA ASP A 13 -31.99 31.84 44.06
C ASP A 13 -32.99 31.25 45.08
N PRO A 14 -34.21 30.83 44.73
CA PRO A 14 -34.42 29.41 44.41
C PRO A 14 -35.57 29.03 43.44
N SER A 15 -35.38 27.88 42.80
CA SER A 15 -36.32 26.93 42.13
C SER A 15 -37.80 26.92 42.55
N THR A 16 -38.72 26.75 41.57
CA THR A 16 -39.83 25.72 41.60
C THR A 16 -40.55 25.58 40.22
N THR A 17 -40.71 24.35 39.72
CA THR A 17 -41.79 23.88 38.78
C THR A 17 -43.04 23.46 39.61
N PRO A 18 -44.25 23.09 39.10
CA PRO A 18 -44.59 22.52 37.77
C PRO A 18 -45.96 22.93 37.15
N ASP A 19 -46.24 22.38 35.96
CA ASP A 19 -47.50 21.71 35.56
C ASP A 19 -48.21 22.17 34.27
N ASP A 20 -48.59 21.13 33.52
CA ASP A 20 -49.62 20.88 32.51
C ASP A 20 -49.86 21.79 31.27
N SER A 21 -49.76 21.18 30.08
CA SER A 21 -50.77 21.20 28.99
C SER A 21 -50.27 20.50 27.72
N GLN A 22 -50.86 19.33 27.42
CA GLN A 22 -50.83 18.63 26.13
C GLN A 22 -51.81 19.28 25.11
N PRO A 23 -51.74 19.01 23.78
CA PRO A 23 -52.43 17.84 23.18
C PRO A 23 -51.74 17.33 21.85
N PRO A 24 -52.37 16.54 20.93
CA PRO A 24 -52.31 15.07 20.95
C PRO A 24 -51.97 14.39 19.59
N SER A 25 -51.87 13.05 19.65
CA SER A 25 -52.25 12.04 18.63
C SER A 25 -51.11 11.31 17.93
N ASP A 26 -50.95 10.03 18.26
CA ASP A 26 -50.60 8.97 17.32
C ASP A 26 -51.05 7.60 17.86
N GLU A 27 -51.85 6.89 17.06
CA GLU A 27 -52.10 5.45 17.09
C GLU A 27 -52.31 5.02 15.62
N PRO A 28 -52.01 3.76 15.19
CA PRO A 28 -52.60 2.58 15.83
C PRO A 28 -51.74 1.29 15.92
N ALA A 29 -52.12 0.47 16.92
CA ALA A 29 -52.29 -1.00 16.94
C ALA A 29 -51.18 -1.99 16.49
N SER A 30 -50.72 -2.85 17.42
CA SER A 30 -51.15 -4.27 17.53
C SER A 30 -50.25 -5.13 18.45
N THR A 31 -50.94 -5.94 19.27
CA THR A 31 -50.56 -6.89 20.34
C THR A 31 -49.72 -8.10 19.88
N SER A 32 -48.63 -8.48 20.58
CA SER A 32 -48.52 -9.43 21.73
C SER A 32 -48.87 -10.89 21.45
N GLY A 33 -47.88 -11.78 21.62
CA GLY A 33 -48.05 -13.23 21.72
C GLY A 33 -46.79 -13.91 22.27
N ASP A 34 -46.89 -14.48 23.48
CA ASP A 34 -45.91 -15.35 24.15
C ASP A 34 -45.56 -16.62 23.35
N PRO A 35 -44.39 -17.24 23.61
CA PRO A 35 -44.24 -18.69 23.47
C PRO A 35 -43.95 -19.40 24.81
N PRO A 36 -44.51 -20.61 25.04
CA PRO A 36 -44.24 -21.42 26.23
C PRO A 36 -43.06 -22.40 26.05
N SER A 37 -42.44 -22.79 27.18
CA SER A 37 -41.64 -24.03 27.30
C SER A 37 -42.54 -25.27 27.21
N PRO A 38 -42.00 -26.44 26.83
CA PRO A 38 -41.72 -27.43 27.88
C PRO A 38 -40.49 -28.33 27.64
N SER A 39 -40.01 -28.89 28.76
CA SER A 39 -39.04 -29.96 28.93
C SER A 39 -39.40 -31.26 28.19
N ASN A 40 -38.39 -32.03 27.77
CA ASN A 40 -38.44 -33.49 27.96
C ASN A 40 -37.05 -34.14 28.02
N GLU A 41 -36.95 -35.09 28.94
CA GLU A 41 -35.80 -35.86 29.37
C GLU A 41 -35.94 -37.32 28.88
N SER A 42 -34.84 -38.07 28.92
CA SER A 42 -34.69 -39.54 28.84
C SER A 42 -34.22 -40.19 27.53
N ALA A 43 -32.92 -40.50 27.56
CA ALA A 43 -32.35 -41.86 27.64
C ALA A 43 -32.42 -42.84 26.45
N ALA A 44 -31.20 -43.28 26.09
CA ALA A 44 -30.75 -44.66 25.77
C ALA A 44 -30.31 -44.87 24.30
N VAL A 45 -29.29 -45.65 23.91
CA VAL A 45 -28.20 -46.45 24.52
C VAL A 45 -27.44 -47.04 23.30
N VAL A 46 -26.10 -47.11 23.33
CA VAL A 46 -25.21 -48.07 22.59
C VAL A 46 -25.12 -47.85 21.05
N ASP A 47 -23.95 -47.75 20.40
CA ASP A 47 -22.83 -48.72 20.39
C ASP A 47 -21.47 -48.08 20.01
N LYS A 48 -20.41 -48.73 20.49
CA LYS A 48 -18.98 -48.40 20.35
C LYS A 48 -18.30 -49.50 19.50
N PRO A 49 -17.20 -49.18 18.79
CA PRO A 49 -15.96 -49.95 19.04
C PRO A 49 -14.76 -48.97 19.09
N THR A 50 -13.92 -48.88 20.12
CA THR A 50 -12.92 -49.81 20.71
C THR A 50 -11.94 -50.43 19.72
N SER A 51 -10.71 -49.90 19.71
CA SER A 51 -9.43 -50.60 19.49
C SER A 51 -8.35 -49.69 20.10
N THR A 52 -7.94 -49.81 21.36
CA THR A 52 -7.09 -50.81 22.03
C THR A 52 -5.69 -50.96 21.40
N LEU A 53 -4.73 -50.30 22.06
CA LEU A 53 -3.36 -50.71 22.43
C LEU A 53 -2.52 -51.50 21.42
N ASP A 54 -1.36 -50.93 21.05
CA ASP A 54 -0.08 -51.62 21.26
C ASP A 54 1.11 -50.64 21.27
N ALA A 55 1.78 -50.60 22.41
CA ALA A 55 3.21 -50.36 22.59
C ALA A 55 3.64 -51.42 23.61
N PRO A 56 4.72 -52.17 23.39
CA PRO A 56 6.08 -51.72 23.77
C PRO A 56 7.12 -52.29 22.77
N ALA A 57 8.45 -52.23 22.86
CA ALA A 57 9.42 -51.94 23.89
C ALA A 57 10.76 -51.59 23.20
N ALA A 58 11.66 -50.99 23.99
CA ALA A 58 13.06 -50.76 23.66
C ALA A 58 13.86 -52.04 23.34
N SER A 59 14.88 -51.89 22.48
CA SER A 59 16.16 -52.62 22.55
C SER A 59 17.22 -51.86 21.72
N THR A 60 18.12 -51.15 22.41
CA THR A 60 19.56 -51.12 22.11
C THR A 60 20.15 -52.52 22.42
N PRO A 61 21.37 -52.94 22.00
CA PRO A 61 22.60 -52.12 21.96
C PRO A 61 23.68 -52.49 20.90
N ASP A 62 24.82 -51.79 21.01
CA ASP A 62 26.19 -52.19 20.66
C ASP A 62 26.58 -52.28 19.15
N ASP A 63 27.74 -51.84 18.67
CA ASP A 63 28.94 -51.31 19.33
C ASP A 63 29.92 -50.72 18.28
N LEU A 64 30.66 -49.69 18.72
CA LEU A 64 32.09 -49.38 18.46
C LEU A 64 32.63 -49.20 17.03
N ASN A 65 33.25 -48.03 16.77
CA ASN A 65 34.72 -47.86 16.93
C ASN A 65 35.12 -46.41 16.51
N THR A 66 35.37 -45.48 17.44
CA THR A 66 36.66 -45.07 18.06
C THR A 66 37.71 -44.44 17.12
N THR A 67 38.18 -43.26 17.54
CA THR A 67 39.59 -42.77 17.62
C THR A 67 39.77 -41.42 16.92
N SER A 68 39.70 -40.29 17.64
CA SER A 68 40.72 -39.60 18.46
C SER A 68 41.63 -38.64 17.67
N GLY A 69 41.74 -37.39 18.15
CA GLY A 69 42.82 -36.47 17.79
C GLY A 69 42.53 -35.00 18.07
N ASP A 70 42.83 -34.55 19.29
CA ASP A 70 43.19 -33.17 19.69
C ASP A 70 44.63 -33.28 20.25
N PRO A 71 45.57 -32.29 20.18
CA PRO A 71 45.46 -30.97 20.82
C PRO A 71 46.11 -29.73 20.13
N SER A 72 45.49 -28.56 20.38
CA SER A 72 46.09 -27.28 20.84
C SER A 72 47.24 -26.57 20.07
N ALA A 73 47.02 -25.29 19.69
CA ALA A 73 47.88 -24.12 19.99
C ALA A 73 47.38 -22.79 19.36
N THR A 74 47.31 -21.72 20.16
CA THR A 74 47.16 -20.28 19.80
C THR A 74 48.54 -19.59 19.65
N PRO A 75 48.66 -18.25 19.55
CA PRO A 75 48.20 -17.29 18.54
C PRO A 75 49.41 -16.51 17.92
N ASP A 76 49.16 -15.51 17.06
CA ASP A 76 49.68 -14.12 17.17
C ASP A 76 49.93 -13.40 15.81
N ASN A 77 49.55 -12.12 15.81
CA ASN A 77 50.27 -10.97 15.27
C ASN A 77 49.97 -10.33 13.89
N SER A 78 49.71 -9.01 14.00
CA SER A 78 50.16 -7.87 13.17
C SER A 78 49.26 -7.27 12.08
N SER A 79 48.67 -6.12 12.43
CA SER A 79 48.39 -4.94 11.57
C SER A 79 49.69 -4.37 10.94
N PRO A 80 49.66 -3.43 9.96
CA PRO A 80 49.54 -1.98 10.25
C PRO A 80 48.88 -1.16 9.09
N PRO A 81 49.10 0.18 8.88
CA PRO A 81 48.08 1.21 9.16
C PRO A 81 47.75 2.15 7.98
N SER A 82 46.80 3.06 8.24
CA SER A 82 46.49 4.32 7.52
C SER A 82 47.72 5.25 7.37
N ASP A 83 47.80 6.08 6.32
CA ASP A 83 47.36 7.49 6.34
C ASP A 83 47.85 8.27 5.09
N SER A 84 47.28 9.46 4.99
CA SER A 84 47.13 10.39 3.88
C SER A 84 48.39 11.16 3.42
N SER A 85 48.28 11.70 2.20
CA SER A 85 48.41 13.13 1.88
C SER A 85 49.54 13.59 0.92
N VAL A 86 49.05 14.30 -0.10
CA VAL A 86 49.48 15.56 -0.75
C VAL A 86 50.79 15.70 -1.55
N ALA A 87 50.56 16.38 -2.69
CA ALA A 87 51.38 17.40 -3.34
C ALA A 87 52.59 16.92 -4.18
N ALA A 88 53.00 17.55 -5.27
CA ALA A 88 52.45 18.57 -6.16
C ALA A 88 53.53 18.80 -7.25
N LEU A 89 53.08 19.06 -8.48
CA LEU A 89 53.65 19.98 -9.47
C LEU A 89 54.99 19.69 -10.20
N ASN A 90 54.88 19.93 -11.52
CA ASN A 90 55.79 20.61 -12.46
C ASN A 90 56.61 19.82 -13.49
N GLY A 91 56.46 20.25 -14.75
CA GLY A 91 57.37 20.01 -15.89
C GLY A 91 56.61 19.66 -17.18
N SER A 92 55.92 20.59 -17.85
CA SER A 92 56.44 21.54 -18.86
C SER A 92 56.53 20.98 -20.31
N ILE A 93 55.54 21.38 -21.14
CA ILE A 93 55.60 21.94 -22.52
C ILE A 93 56.38 21.18 -23.60
N VAL A 94 55.69 20.80 -24.71
CA VAL A 94 55.90 21.34 -26.09
C VAL A 94 54.84 20.87 -27.12
N ALA A 95 54.29 21.84 -27.88
CA ALA A 95 54.05 21.90 -29.35
C ALA A 95 53.12 20.84 -30.03
N LEU A 96 52.29 21.06 -31.05
CA LEU A 96 51.92 22.20 -31.93
C LEU A 96 50.80 21.68 -32.89
N ASP A 97 49.84 22.55 -33.24
CA ASP A 97 48.94 22.59 -34.42
C ASP A 97 48.13 21.36 -34.90
N LYS A 98 46.79 21.51 -34.95
CA LYS A 98 46.03 21.74 -36.21
C LYS A 98 44.50 21.94 -35.96
N PRO A 99 43.74 22.49 -36.95
CA PRO A 99 42.67 23.45 -36.69
C PRO A 99 41.30 22.86 -36.37
N VAL A 100 40.54 23.71 -35.68
CA VAL A 100 39.15 23.58 -35.31
C VAL A 100 38.28 23.16 -36.50
N SER A 101 37.68 21.99 -36.41
CA SER A 101 36.47 21.66 -37.17
C SER A 101 35.30 22.01 -36.27
N THR A 102 34.47 22.95 -36.73
CA THR A 102 33.15 23.24 -36.20
C THR A 102 32.36 21.94 -35.98
N PRO A 103 31.88 21.64 -34.76
CA PRO A 103 30.85 20.63 -34.59
C PRO A 103 29.56 21.21 -35.17
N SER A 104 29.04 20.55 -36.21
CA SER A 104 27.63 20.72 -36.58
C SER A 104 26.79 20.33 -35.37
N GLU A 105 25.99 21.29 -34.92
CA GLU A 105 24.98 21.16 -33.89
C GLU A 105 24.03 19.99 -34.22
N PRO A 106 24.00 18.91 -33.41
CA PRO A 106 22.93 17.95 -33.51
C PRO A 106 21.68 18.58 -32.89
N ALA A 107 20.60 18.68 -33.68
CA ALA A 107 19.28 19.05 -33.20
C ALA A 107 18.91 18.21 -31.95
N PRO A 108 18.18 18.76 -30.97
CA PRO A 108 17.82 18.02 -29.77
C PRO A 108 16.79 16.96 -30.15
N MET A 109 17.24 15.73 -30.36
CA MET A 109 16.39 14.56 -30.16
C MET A 109 16.15 14.50 -28.65
N LEU A 110 15.10 15.18 -28.19
CA LEU A 110 14.66 15.16 -26.81
C LEU A 110 14.19 13.73 -26.52
N ASP A 111 15.09 12.95 -25.92
CA ASP A 111 14.90 11.54 -25.64
C ASP A 111 13.55 11.32 -24.91
N GLU A 112 12.72 10.39 -25.40
CA GLU A 112 11.35 10.17 -24.91
C GLU A 112 11.37 9.91 -23.41
N GLN A 113 12.39 9.20 -22.94
CA GLN A 113 12.61 8.90 -21.53
C GLN A 113 12.81 10.17 -20.68
N THR A 114 13.44 11.21 -21.25
CA THR A 114 13.64 12.52 -20.60
C THR A 114 12.33 13.28 -20.49
N THR A 115 11.45 13.20 -21.50
CA THR A 115 10.14 13.86 -21.45
C THR A 115 9.21 13.24 -20.42
N HIS A 116 9.16 11.90 -20.33
CA HIS A 116 8.38 11.21 -19.30
C HIS A 116 8.91 11.52 -17.89
N ALA A 117 10.23 11.47 -17.69
CA ALA A 117 10.83 11.82 -16.40
C ALA A 117 10.48 13.26 -15.97
N THR A 118 10.51 14.21 -16.90
CA THR A 118 10.17 15.61 -16.64
C THR A 118 8.68 15.78 -16.32
N LYS A 119 7.78 15.15 -17.10
CA LYS A 119 6.34 15.16 -16.82
C LYS A 119 6.03 14.55 -15.45
N ARG A 120 6.69 13.45 -15.09
CA ARG A 120 6.55 12.81 -13.78
C ARG A 120 6.98 13.71 -12.64
N ALA A 121 8.16 14.32 -12.74
CA ALA A 121 8.65 15.25 -11.73
C ALA A 121 7.69 16.42 -11.53
N ALA A 122 7.10 16.94 -12.61
CA ALA A 122 6.09 17.98 -12.53
C ALA A 122 4.81 17.52 -11.81
N LEU A 123 4.34 16.29 -12.08
CA LEU A 123 3.13 15.74 -11.43
C LEU A 123 3.35 15.43 -9.95
N LEU A 124 4.56 15.01 -9.56
CA LEU A 124 4.91 14.72 -8.17
C LEU A 124 4.90 15.95 -7.27
N LEU A 125 5.27 17.12 -7.82
CA LEU A 125 5.39 18.37 -7.07
C LEU A 125 4.10 19.18 -6.99
N ASP A 126 3.05 18.78 -7.71
CA ASP A 126 1.81 19.53 -7.79
C ASP A 126 0.66 18.84 -7.04
N ASP A 127 0.19 19.49 -5.99
CA ASP A 127 -0.91 19.04 -5.15
C ASP A 127 -2.19 19.87 -5.33
N SER A 128 -2.21 20.86 -6.23
CA SER A 128 -3.27 21.86 -6.34
C SER A 128 -4.65 21.27 -6.65
N ASP A 129 -4.70 20.24 -7.50
CA ASP A 129 -5.95 19.59 -7.94
C ASP A 129 -6.34 18.33 -7.14
N TRP A 130 -5.70 18.07 -6.00
CA TRP A 130 -6.00 16.85 -5.25
C TRP A 130 -7.42 16.87 -4.67
N PRO A 131 -8.25 15.84 -4.96
CA PRO A 131 -9.54 15.72 -4.30
C PRO A 131 -9.33 15.44 -2.80
N ALA A 132 -10.31 15.84 -1.99
CA ALA A 132 -10.22 15.78 -0.52
C ALA A 132 -9.77 14.40 0.01
N TRP A 133 -10.20 13.32 -0.63
CA TRP A 133 -9.84 11.96 -0.19
C TRP A 133 -8.39 11.56 -0.50
N VAL A 134 -7.78 12.11 -1.56
CA VAL A 134 -6.35 11.89 -1.85
C VAL A 134 -5.52 12.65 -0.84
N ARG A 135 -5.86 13.93 -0.60
CA ARG A 135 -5.19 14.77 0.40
C ARG A 135 -5.27 14.15 1.79
N GLU A 136 -6.46 13.78 2.25
CA GLU A 136 -6.67 13.13 3.55
C GLU A 136 -5.81 11.86 3.71
N ALA A 137 -5.75 11.03 2.66
CA ALA A 137 -4.96 9.80 2.69
C ALA A 137 -3.45 10.07 2.66
N PHE A 138 -3.00 11.00 1.82
CA PHE A 138 -1.60 11.39 1.73
C PHE A 138 -1.12 11.98 3.05
N ASP A 139 -1.83 12.98 3.59
CA ASP A 139 -1.50 13.64 4.87
C ASP A 139 -1.45 12.60 6.00
N TYR A 140 -2.39 11.66 6.03
CA TYR A 140 -2.39 10.58 7.02
C TYR A 140 -1.15 9.68 6.93
N MET A 141 -0.74 9.29 5.72
CA MET A 141 0.41 8.42 5.50
C MET A 141 1.74 9.16 5.69
N GLU A 142 1.83 10.41 5.24
CA GLU A 142 3.00 11.27 5.40
C GLU A 142 3.26 11.59 6.88
N ALA A 143 2.20 11.86 7.66
CA ALA A 143 2.29 12.10 9.10
C ALA A 143 2.87 10.91 9.89
N LYS A 144 2.93 9.71 9.31
CA LYS A 144 3.63 8.56 9.92
C LYS A 144 5.14 8.70 9.91
N GLY A 145 5.70 9.56 9.06
CA GLY A 145 7.13 9.82 8.97
C GLY A 145 7.95 8.62 8.47
N TYR A 146 7.32 7.67 7.77
CA TYR A 146 8.03 6.58 7.11
C TYR A 146 8.77 7.12 5.88
N SER A 147 10.06 6.82 5.77
CA SER A 147 10.94 7.32 4.71
C SER A 147 11.28 6.25 3.66
N GLY A 148 11.97 6.67 2.59
CA GLY A 148 12.50 5.78 1.57
C GLY A 148 11.43 5.26 0.62
N ASP A 149 11.44 3.96 0.35
CA ASP A 149 10.56 3.35 -0.64
C ASP A 149 9.07 3.57 -0.36
N PHE A 150 8.67 3.65 0.91
CA PHE A 150 7.28 3.92 1.25
C PHE A 150 6.85 5.33 0.84
N THR A 151 7.69 6.35 1.09
CA THR A 151 7.44 7.73 0.62
C THR A 151 7.35 7.76 -0.90
N GLN A 152 8.27 7.07 -1.58
CA GLN A 152 8.26 7.00 -3.03
C GLN A 152 6.99 6.31 -3.57
N ALA A 153 6.48 5.29 -2.86
CA ALA A 153 5.26 4.60 -3.23
C ALA A 153 4.01 5.49 -3.09
N ILE A 154 3.89 6.27 -2.01
CA ILE A 154 2.75 7.21 -1.84
C ILE A 154 2.80 8.32 -2.90
N GLU A 155 3.99 8.80 -3.24
CA GLU A 155 4.24 9.76 -4.32
C GLU A 155 3.82 9.22 -5.69
N TYR A 156 4.22 8.00 -6.05
CA TYR A 156 3.76 7.42 -7.32
C TYR A 156 2.27 7.12 -7.34
N TRP A 157 1.69 6.78 -6.19
CA TRP A 157 0.25 6.60 -6.10
C TRP A 157 -0.52 7.88 -6.42
N THR A 158 -0.09 9.06 -5.95
CA THR A 158 -0.78 10.32 -6.29
C THR A 158 -0.69 10.63 -7.79
N VAL A 159 0.45 10.34 -8.42
CA VAL A 159 0.61 10.43 -9.88
C VAL A 159 -0.35 9.49 -10.61
N ILE A 160 -0.45 8.24 -10.18
CA ILE A 160 -1.36 7.26 -10.79
C ILE A 160 -2.82 7.71 -10.70
N GLU A 161 -3.27 8.16 -9.52
CA GLU A 161 -4.66 8.64 -9.35
C GLU A 161 -4.95 9.88 -10.19
N ARG A 162 -3.95 10.74 -10.37
CA ARG A 162 -4.05 11.90 -11.26
C ARG A 162 -4.19 11.49 -12.72
N LEU A 163 -3.42 10.50 -13.19
CA LEU A 163 -3.53 9.95 -14.55
C LEU A 163 -4.88 9.26 -14.78
N TYR A 164 -5.48 8.70 -13.72
CA TYR A 164 -6.87 8.23 -13.79
C TYR A 164 -7.91 9.36 -13.81
N GLY A 165 -7.51 10.62 -13.69
CA GLY A 165 -8.41 11.77 -13.57
C GLY A 165 -9.29 11.66 -12.32
N TRP A 166 -8.73 11.12 -11.22
CA TRP A 166 -9.42 10.96 -9.94
C TRP A 166 -10.68 10.08 -9.99
N LYS A 167 -10.79 9.23 -11.01
CA LYS A 167 -11.89 8.26 -11.14
C LYS A 167 -11.91 7.31 -9.94
N THR A 168 -13.08 6.75 -9.66
CA THR A 168 -13.21 5.69 -8.64
C THR A 168 -13.86 4.48 -9.27
N SER A 169 -13.22 3.33 -9.11
CA SER A 169 -13.78 2.05 -9.53
C SER A 169 -14.71 1.46 -8.48
N THR A 170 -15.80 0.86 -8.95
CA THR A 170 -16.65 -0.03 -8.15
C THR A 170 -16.02 -1.41 -7.97
N LYS A 171 -15.07 -1.79 -8.84
CA LYS A 171 -14.24 -2.99 -8.72
C LYS A 171 -13.08 -2.69 -7.78
N GLY A 172 -12.77 -3.63 -6.89
CA GLY A 172 -11.56 -3.58 -6.06
C GLY A 172 -10.51 -4.59 -6.52
N LEU A 173 -9.34 -4.53 -5.88
CA LEU A 173 -8.28 -5.52 -6.06
C LEU A 173 -8.76 -6.95 -5.77
N GLY A 174 -8.05 -7.95 -6.28
CA GLY A 174 -8.30 -9.36 -6.02
C GLY A 174 -8.36 -9.68 -4.52
N ALA A 175 -9.18 -10.68 -4.15
CA ALA A 175 -9.39 -11.09 -2.76
C ALA A 175 -8.64 -12.37 -2.36
N ALA A 176 -7.98 -13.04 -3.32
CA ALA A 176 -7.22 -14.26 -3.07
C ALA A 176 -6.14 -14.01 -2.02
N HIS A 177 -6.12 -14.82 -0.95
CA HIS A 177 -5.18 -14.72 0.18
C HIS A 177 -5.20 -13.40 0.97
N ARG A 178 -6.17 -12.51 0.73
CA ARG A 178 -6.27 -11.22 1.41
C ARG A 178 -6.30 -11.39 2.94
N PRO A 179 -5.45 -10.70 3.71
CA PRO A 179 -5.56 -10.64 5.16
C PRO A 179 -6.95 -10.22 5.64
N ASN A 180 -7.44 -10.85 6.70
CA ASN A 180 -8.78 -10.59 7.24
C ASN A 180 -8.96 -9.13 7.66
N GLU A 181 -7.89 -8.50 8.12
CA GLU A 181 -7.80 -7.12 8.54
C GLU A 181 -8.10 -6.16 7.38
N ILE A 182 -7.55 -6.42 6.19
CA ILE A 182 -7.85 -5.65 4.97
C ILE A 182 -9.33 -5.83 4.60
N GLY A 183 -9.84 -7.08 4.62
CA GLY A 183 -11.24 -7.36 4.36
C GLY A 183 -12.20 -6.70 5.36
N HIS A 184 -11.81 -6.66 6.63
CA HIS A 184 -12.55 -5.97 7.69
C HIS A 184 -12.54 -4.46 7.47
N TRP A 185 -11.39 -3.87 7.17
CA TRP A 185 -11.26 -2.44 6.95
C TRP A 185 -12.10 -1.97 5.77
N LEU A 186 -12.01 -2.65 4.63
CA LEU A 186 -12.80 -2.34 3.42
C LEU A 186 -14.31 -2.36 3.68
N ARG A 187 -14.78 -3.23 4.57
CA ARG A 187 -16.21 -3.39 4.88
C ARG A 187 -16.70 -2.45 5.98
N VAL A 188 -15.89 -2.24 7.02
CA VAL A 188 -16.35 -1.63 8.28
C VAL A 188 -15.66 -0.30 8.56
N LEU A 189 -14.36 -0.19 8.31
CA LEU A 189 -13.53 0.92 8.79
C LEU A 189 -13.24 1.98 7.73
N ARG A 190 -13.46 1.69 6.44
CA ARG A 190 -13.10 2.55 5.29
C ARG A 190 -13.57 4.01 5.33
N ARG A 191 -14.51 4.36 6.21
CA ARG A 191 -15.00 5.73 6.41
C ARG A 191 -14.06 6.57 7.29
N ASN A 192 -13.10 5.94 7.96
CA ASN A 192 -12.12 6.58 8.82
C ASN A 192 -10.74 5.99 8.52
N ILE A 193 -9.94 6.73 7.76
CA ILE A 193 -8.62 6.28 7.33
C ILE A 193 -7.65 6.08 8.50
N GLY A 194 -7.82 6.86 9.58
CA GLY A 194 -7.02 6.78 10.78
C GLY A 194 -7.29 5.55 11.65
N ARG A 195 -8.31 4.75 11.34
CA ARG A 195 -8.66 3.57 12.13
C ARG A 195 -8.04 2.31 11.53
N SER A 196 -6.87 1.93 12.05
CA SER A 196 -6.20 0.67 11.72
C SER A 196 -7.01 -0.53 12.26
N PRO A 197 -7.16 -1.62 11.47
CA PRO A 197 -7.69 -2.88 11.98
C PRO A 197 -6.69 -3.51 12.98
N PRO A 198 -7.17 -4.25 14.00
CA PRO A 198 -6.28 -4.91 14.94
C PRO A 198 -5.53 -6.07 14.27
N ILE A 199 -4.21 -6.05 14.31
CA ILE A 199 -3.34 -7.15 13.86
C ILE A 199 -2.90 -7.94 15.09
N ALA A 200 -3.42 -9.17 15.24
CA ALA A 200 -3.12 -10.01 16.41
C ALA A 200 -1.75 -10.69 16.35
N SER A 201 -1.25 -10.97 15.14
CA SER A 201 0.05 -11.60 14.90
C SER A 201 0.72 -10.95 13.71
N GLU A 202 1.85 -10.26 13.95
CA GLU A 202 2.62 -9.62 12.88
C GLU A 202 3.14 -10.64 11.85
N SER A 203 3.56 -11.84 12.28
CA SER A 203 4.10 -12.86 11.39
C SER A 203 3.02 -13.46 10.49
N ALA A 204 1.85 -13.77 11.05
CA ALA A 204 0.72 -14.27 10.26
C ALA A 204 0.22 -13.21 9.26
N TYR A 205 0.21 -11.94 9.67
CA TYR A 205 -0.15 -10.84 8.78
C TYR A 205 0.90 -10.67 7.66
N CYS A 206 2.19 -10.64 7.98
CA CYS A 206 3.29 -10.60 7.01
C CYS A 206 3.13 -11.68 5.93
N GLU A 207 2.95 -12.93 6.36
CA GLU A 207 2.77 -14.05 5.45
C GLU A 207 1.52 -13.91 4.56
N ALA A 208 0.38 -13.55 5.15
CA ALA A 208 -0.86 -13.36 4.39
C ALA A 208 -0.76 -12.17 3.43
N TRP A 209 -0.09 -11.09 3.85
CA TRP A 209 0.12 -9.90 3.04
C TRP A 209 0.96 -10.22 1.82
N TRP A 210 2.09 -10.93 1.97
CA TRP A 210 2.91 -11.34 0.83
C TRP A 210 2.16 -12.28 -0.11
N ARG A 211 1.41 -13.27 0.40
CA ARG A 211 0.59 -14.15 -0.45
C ARG A 211 -0.47 -13.37 -1.23
N TRP A 212 -1.11 -12.39 -0.60
CA TRP A 212 -2.08 -11.52 -1.26
C TRP A 212 -1.42 -10.64 -2.31
N TRP A 213 -0.33 -9.94 -1.96
CA TRP A 213 0.38 -9.04 -2.86
C TRP A 213 0.91 -9.78 -4.10
N SER A 214 1.45 -10.99 -3.92
CA SER A 214 1.87 -11.86 -5.02
C SER A 214 0.72 -12.29 -5.91
N ALA A 215 -0.46 -12.59 -5.34
CA ALA A 215 -1.65 -12.96 -6.11
C ALA A 215 -2.28 -11.79 -6.88
N LEU A 216 -1.92 -10.54 -6.55
CA LEU A 216 -2.29 -9.35 -7.31
C LEU A 216 -1.34 -9.04 -8.47
N GLN A 217 -0.18 -9.69 -8.52
CA GLN A 217 0.81 -9.40 -9.54
C GLN A 217 0.38 -9.96 -10.90
N PRO A 218 0.69 -9.24 -11.98
CA PRO A 218 0.42 -9.75 -13.32
C PRO A 218 1.24 -11.00 -13.61
N SER A 219 0.73 -11.86 -14.49
CA SER A 219 1.31 -13.20 -14.74
C SER A 219 2.72 -13.18 -15.34
N TRP A 220 3.14 -12.08 -15.95
CA TRP A 220 4.50 -11.92 -16.47
C TRP A 220 5.52 -11.68 -15.35
N ARG A 221 5.08 -11.30 -14.15
CA ARG A 221 5.96 -10.99 -13.03
C ARG A 221 6.34 -12.29 -12.32
N ILE A 222 7.59 -12.71 -12.54
CA ILE A 222 8.16 -13.91 -11.94
C ILE A 222 8.19 -13.76 -10.41
N THR A 223 7.92 -14.85 -9.69
CA THR A 223 8.11 -14.94 -8.24
C THR A 223 9.36 -15.76 -7.90
N GLU A 224 10.17 -15.27 -6.96
CA GLU A 224 11.34 -15.96 -6.42
C GLU A 224 10.98 -17.19 -5.57
N GLU A 225 11.99 -17.97 -5.18
CA GLU A 225 11.85 -19.05 -4.20
C GLU A 225 11.39 -18.46 -2.86
N GLY A 226 10.12 -18.72 -2.49
CA GLY A 226 9.44 -18.04 -1.38
C GLY A 226 8.20 -17.25 -1.81
N GLY A 227 7.90 -17.19 -3.10
CA GLY A 227 6.64 -16.66 -3.65
C GLY A 227 6.57 -15.13 -3.67
N ARG A 228 7.69 -14.42 -3.49
CA ARG A 228 7.75 -12.96 -3.57
C ARG A 228 8.00 -12.50 -5.00
N PRO A 229 7.36 -11.41 -5.46
CA PRO A 229 7.57 -10.90 -6.80
C PRO A 229 9.00 -10.38 -6.99
N VAL A 230 9.60 -10.66 -8.14
CA VAL A 230 10.87 -10.06 -8.52
C VAL A 230 10.61 -8.67 -9.10
N ARG A 231 11.46 -7.70 -8.78
CA ARG A 231 11.41 -6.32 -9.31
C ARG A 231 12.06 -6.21 -10.69
N THR A 232 11.59 -7.04 -11.62
CA THR A 232 12.10 -7.10 -12.99
C THR A 232 10.97 -7.39 -13.98
N GLY A 233 11.28 -7.23 -15.26
CA GLY A 233 10.35 -7.47 -16.36
C GLY A 233 9.48 -6.27 -16.70
N SER A 234 8.69 -6.46 -17.75
CA SER A 234 7.70 -5.50 -18.23
C SER A 234 6.51 -6.26 -18.83
N GLY A 235 5.36 -5.61 -18.80
CA GLY A 235 4.13 -6.15 -19.35
C GLY A 235 2.94 -5.34 -18.88
N ASP A 236 1.76 -5.89 -19.11
CA ASP A 236 0.50 -5.26 -18.78
C ASP A 236 0.20 -5.30 -17.27
N TRP A 237 -0.19 -4.16 -16.73
CA TRP A 237 -0.52 -3.96 -15.31
C TRP A 237 -2.02 -3.94 -15.02
N ASP A 238 -2.87 -4.31 -15.98
CA ASP A 238 -4.34 -4.37 -15.89
C ASP A 238 -4.91 -4.80 -14.53
N GLN A 239 -4.28 -5.78 -13.86
CA GLN A 239 -4.73 -6.30 -12.56
C GLN A 239 -4.59 -5.29 -11.41
N LEU A 240 -3.59 -4.41 -11.49
CA LEU A 240 -3.37 -3.31 -10.55
C LEU A 240 -3.95 -1.98 -11.03
N GLN A 241 -4.42 -1.89 -12.28
CA GLN A 241 -5.07 -0.71 -12.85
C GLN A 241 -6.49 -0.51 -12.31
N ILE A 242 -6.60 -0.21 -11.02
CA ILE A 242 -7.87 0.03 -10.35
C ILE A 242 -7.84 1.45 -9.77
N PRO A 243 -8.60 2.41 -10.35
CA PRO A 243 -8.60 3.78 -9.87
C PRO A 243 -9.38 3.94 -8.55
N GLY A 244 -8.92 4.90 -7.74
CA GLY A 244 -9.60 5.35 -6.54
C GLY A 244 -9.38 4.49 -5.30
N LYS A 245 -10.27 4.67 -4.31
CA LYS A 245 -10.11 4.16 -2.93
C LYS A 245 -9.99 2.64 -2.78
N ASN A 246 -10.37 1.87 -3.79
CA ASN A 246 -10.31 0.40 -3.78
C ASN A 246 -9.08 -0.17 -4.51
N GLY A 247 -8.25 0.69 -5.08
CA GLY A 247 -7.01 0.37 -5.78
C GLY A 247 -5.80 0.37 -4.86
N LEU A 248 -4.70 0.96 -5.32
CA LEU A 248 -3.41 0.97 -4.60
C LEU A 248 -3.47 1.62 -3.22
N LEU A 249 -4.41 2.52 -2.96
CA LEU A 249 -4.60 3.11 -1.64
C LEU A 249 -4.70 2.04 -0.53
N ILE A 250 -5.45 0.96 -0.75
CA ILE A 250 -5.60 -0.08 0.28
C ILE A 250 -4.30 -0.85 0.53
N VAL A 251 -3.44 -0.99 -0.48
CA VAL A 251 -2.13 -1.62 -0.35
C VAL A 251 -1.24 -0.74 0.53
N LEU A 252 -1.19 0.56 0.28
CA LEU A 252 -0.41 1.51 1.06
C LEU A 252 -0.88 1.59 2.52
N LEU A 253 -2.19 1.68 2.75
CA LEU A 253 -2.75 1.65 4.11
C LEU A 253 -2.44 0.34 4.83
N SER A 254 -2.51 -0.79 4.13
CA SER A 254 -2.16 -2.09 4.71
C SER A 254 -0.69 -2.21 5.13
N LEU A 255 0.22 -1.49 4.46
CA LEU A 255 1.62 -1.35 4.88
C LEU A 255 1.75 -0.44 6.10
N VAL A 256 0.97 0.63 6.21
CA VAL A 256 0.95 1.47 7.42
C VAL A 256 0.57 0.63 8.64
N TRP A 257 -0.52 -0.12 8.56
CA TRP A 257 -0.99 -0.95 9.69
C TRP A 257 0.05 -1.99 10.08
N TRP A 258 0.71 -2.61 9.10
CA TRP A 258 1.79 -3.55 9.38
C TRP A 258 2.96 -2.86 10.07
N ARG A 259 3.39 -1.67 9.59
CA ARG A 259 4.50 -0.95 10.20
C ARG A 259 4.24 -0.57 11.66
N GLU A 260 3.00 -0.26 12.00
CA GLU A 260 2.58 0.09 13.37
C GLU A 260 2.81 -1.04 14.37
N VAL A 261 2.75 -2.30 13.94
CA VAL A 261 2.91 -3.48 14.79
C VAL A 261 4.22 -4.24 14.55
N ALA A 262 4.96 -3.90 13.50
CA ALA A 262 6.17 -4.60 13.09
C ALA A 262 7.29 -4.45 14.13
N THR A 263 7.83 -5.59 14.56
CA THR A 263 9.07 -5.70 15.31
C THR A 263 10.21 -6.16 14.40
N ASP A 264 11.41 -6.36 14.95
CA ASP A 264 12.56 -6.91 14.22
C ASP A 264 12.23 -8.23 13.48
N ASN A 265 11.21 -8.98 13.92
CA ASN A 265 10.77 -10.21 13.26
C ASN A 265 10.24 -9.99 11.84
N THR A 266 9.55 -8.88 11.58
CA THR A 266 8.88 -8.63 10.29
C THR A 266 9.28 -7.31 9.65
N LEU A 267 10.14 -6.51 10.30
CA LEU A 267 10.56 -5.20 9.83
C LEU A 267 11.32 -5.28 8.49
N THR A 268 12.19 -6.27 8.32
CA THR A 268 12.90 -6.49 7.04
C THR A 268 11.92 -6.83 5.91
N ASP A 269 10.90 -7.63 6.21
CA ASP A 269 9.86 -7.98 5.25
C ASP A 269 9.00 -6.79 4.88
N TRP A 270 8.73 -5.90 5.85
CA TRP A 270 8.04 -4.65 5.60
C TRP A 270 8.85 -3.76 4.65
N PHE A 271 10.17 -3.62 4.84
CA PHE A 271 11.01 -2.85 3.93
C PHE A 271 11.02 -3.45 2.52
N ALA A 272 11.13 -4.77 2.41
CA ALA A 272 11.04 -5.46 1.12
C ALA A 272 9.67 -5.22 0.45
N ALA A 273 8.58 -5.22 1.22
CA ALA A 273 7.24 -4.96 0.73
C ALA A 273 7.07 -3.53 0.23
N ALA A 274 7.54 -2.54 0.99
CA ALA A 274 7.53 -1.13 0.59
C ALA A 274 8.34 -0.91 -0.70
N ALA A 275 9.52 -1.53 -0.78
CA ALA A 275 10.37 -1.48 -1.98
C ALA A 275 9.70 -2.10 -3.21
N ASP A 276 8.95 -3.19 -3.02
CA ASP A 276 8.22 -3.85 -4.09
C ASP A 276 7.02 -3.03 -4.59
N VAL A 277 6.24 -2.48 -3.66
CA VAL A 277 5.09 -1.63 -3.97
C VAL A 277 5.54 -0.33 -4.65
N SER A 278 6.64 0.27 -4.18
CA SER A 278 7.25 1.44 -4.83
C SER A 278 7.62 1.15 -6.28
N TRP A 279 8.31 0.03 -6.52
CA TRP A 279 8.69 -0.39 -7.87
C TRP A 279 7.48 -0.64 -8.77
N ALA A 280 6.45 -1.31 -8.25
CA ALA A 280 5.22 -1.59 -9.00
C ALA A 280 4.45 -0.29 -9.33
N ALA A 281 4.31 0.62 -8.36
CA ALA A 281 3.69 1.93 -8.57
C ALA A 281 4.48 2.76 -9.58
N GLU A 282 5.81 2.74 -9.51
CA GLU A 282 6.65 3.40 -10.50
C GLU A 282 6.41 2.86 -11.91
N ALA A 283 6.45 1.53 -12.07
CA ALA A 283 6.26 0.87 -13.35
C ALA A 283 4.86 1.12 -13.92
N LEU A 284 3.83 1.12 -13.06
CA LEU A 284 2.46 1.43 -13.42
C LEU A 284 2.32 2.88 -13.89
N ALA A 285 2.88 3.85 -13.17
CA ALA A 285 2.86 5.26 -13.56
C ALA A 285 3.54 5.48 -14.92
N ARG A 286 4.67 4.80 -15.18
CA ARG A 286 5.34 4.84 -16.50
C ARG A 286 4.45 4.28 -17.60
N ASN A 287 3.78 3.15 -17.34
CA ASN A 287 2.90 2.52 -18.32
C ASN A 287 1.72 3.44 -18.69
N LEU A 288 1.05 4.03 -17.69
CA LEU A 288 -0.06 4.97 -17.91
C LEU A 288 0.36 6.23 -18.68
N LEU A 289 1.54 6.77 -18.39
CA LEU A 289 2.07 7.93 -19.12
C LEU A 289 2.40 7.61 -20.58
N GLY A 290 2.79 6.37 -20.88
CA GLY A 290 2.98 5.91 -22.25
C GLY A 290 1.66 5.82 -23.02
N GLN A 291 0.60 5.35 -22.36
CA GLN A 291 -0.73 5.18 -22.98
C GLN A 291 -1.41 6.51 -23.36
N GLU A 292 -1.21 7.60 -22.61
CA GLU A 292 -1.81 8.91 -22.94
C GLU A 292 -1.42 9.46 -24.33
N ARG A 293 -0.33 8.98 -24.93
CA ARG A 293 0.11 9.41 -26.27
C ARG A 293 -0.59 8.68 -27.42
N ASP A 294 -0.98 7.42 -27.21
CA ASP A 294 -1.63 6.62 -28.26
C ASP A 294 -3.11 7.01 -28.45
N ASP A 295 -3.72 7.62 -27.43
CA ASP A 295 -5.11 8.08 -27.42
C ASP A 295 -5.28 9.54 -27.88
N GLU A 296 -4.21 10.28 -28.19
CA GLU A 296 -4.36 11.61 -28.82
C GLU A 296 -4.78 11.40 -30.29
N PRO A 297 -6.01 11.78 -30.70
CA PRO A 297 -6.42 11.61 -32.08
C PRO A 297 -5.51 12.49 -32.94
N ASP A 298 -4.85 11.85 -33.90
CA ASP A 298 -4.06 12.45 -34.97
C ASP A 298 -4.89 13.56 -35.62
N THR A 299 -4.76 14.78 -35.09
CA THR A 299 -5.50 15.95 -35.57
C THR A 299 -4.70 16.54 -36.72
N ASP A 300 -4.43 15.70 -37.71
CA ASP A 300 -3.95 16.10 -39.02
C ASP A 300 -4.87 15.50 -40.09
N MET A 301 -6.09 16.04 -40.13
CA MET A 301 -7.00 15.89 -41.25
C MET A 301 -7.25 17.27 -41.85
N HIS A 302 -6.31 17.65 -42.72
CA HIS A 302 -6.57 18.28 -44.02
C HIS A 302 -7.45 19.54 -44.03
N LEU A 303 -6.78 20.70 -44.11
CA LEU A 303 -7.34 21.88 -44.76
C LEU A 303 -7.66 21.55 -46.22
N GLY A 304 -8.94 21.41 -46.57
CA GLY A 304 -9.38 21.47 -47.96
C GLY A 304 -10.77 20.90 -48.22
N GLY A 305 -11.75 21.79 -48.47
CA GLY A 305 -12.94 21.41 -49.22
C GLY A 305 -14.25 21.82 -48.56
N LEU A 306 -14.69 23.05 -48.88
CA LEU A 306 -16.08 23.45 -48.80
C LEU A 306 -16.93 22.49 -49.63
N GLU A 307 -17.92 21.82 -49.03
CA GLU A 307 -19.22 21.57 -49.67
C GLU A 307 -20.25 21.11 -48.64
N GLY A 308 -21.35 21.87 -48.52
CA GLY A 308 -22.43 21.63 -47.57
C GLY A 308 -23.32 20.45 -47.95
N PRO A 309 -24.14 19.94 -47.02
CA PRO A 309 -24.92 18.72 -47.23
C PRO A 309 -26.22 19.00 -48.01
N PRO A 310 -26.58 18.19 -49.03
CA PRO A 310 -27.90 18.27 -49.62
C PRO A 310 -28.92 17.47 -48.80
N ARG A 311 -29.96 18.17 -48.35
CA ARG A 311 -31.24 17.62 -47.87
C ARG A 311 -32.00 16.89 -48.99
N LYS A 312 -32.63 15.75 -48.66
CA LYS A 312 -33.93 15.15 -49.11
C LYS A 312 -33.78 13.61 -49.08
N ARG A 313 -34.77 12.76 -48.75
CA ARG A 313 -36.23 12.89 -48.61
C ARG A 313 -36.75 11.61 -47.92
N ARG A 314 -37.76 11.75 -47.05
CA ARG A 314 -38.64 10.65 -46.60
C ARG A 314 -39.30 9.94 -47.80
N ARG A 315 -39.40 8.62 -47.76
CA ARG A 315 -40.45 7.86 -48.44
C ARG A 315 -41.14 6.94 -47.43
N HIS A 316 -42.45 7.13 -47.33
CA HIS A 316 -43.40 6.16 -46.83
C HIS A 316 -43.57 5.05 -47.88
N THR A 317 -43.59 3.82 -47.41
CA THR A 317 -44.54 2.75 -47.79
C THR A 317 -44.52 1.72 -46.67
#